data_AF-A0A816X2R4-F1
#
_entry.id   AF-A0A816X2R4-F1
#
_cell.length_a   1.000
_cell.length_b   1.000
_cell.length_c   1.000
_cell.angle_alpha   90.00
_cell.angle_beta   90.00
_cell.angle_gamma   90.00
#
_symmetry.space_group_name_H-M   'P 1'
#
loop_
_entity.id
_entity.type
_entity.pdbx_description
1 polymer ?
#
loop_
_entity_poly.entity_id
_entity_poly.type
_entity_poly.pdbx_seq_one_letter_code
_entity_poly.pdbx_strand_id
1 'polypeptide(L)'
;CYYSFHQISKATETPTILVENVDQGIKKSLREVVKLQSITGGQGMLKCSCKGGCATSRCKCKQAKILCNSRCHNSATCRNK
;
A
#
# COMPACT_ATOMS: atom_id res chain seq x y z
N CYS A 1 15.03 0.42 20.57
CA CYS A 1 13.57 0.63 20.38
C CYS A 1 13.04 -0.36 19.35
N TYR A 2 12.20 -1.30 19.77
CA TYR A 2 11.71 -2.44 18.99
C TYR A 2 10.78 -2.00 17.84
N TYR A 3 11.15 -2.33 16.60
CA TYR A 3 10.31 -2.15 15.41
C TYR A 3 9.40 -3.38 15.25
N SER A 4 8.08 -3.17 15.38
CA SER A 4 7.09 -4.24 15.13
C SER A 4 6.54 -4.13 13.71
N PHE A 5 7.12 -4.90 12.79
CA PHE A 5 6.61 -5.17 11.44
C PHE A 5 5.50 -6.22 11.53
N HIS A 6 4.35 -5.87 12.08
CA HIS A 6 3.21 -6.78 12.07
C HIS A 6 2.38 -6.53 10.81
N GLN A 7 2.46 -7.50 9.89
CA GLN A 7 1.87 -7.59 8.54
C GLN A 7 2.68 -7.01 7.37
N ILE A 8 3.98 -7.33 7.34
CA ILE A 8 4.61 -7.71 6.06
C ILE A 8 4.88 -9.20 6.19
N SER A 9 4.12 -10.04 5.50
CA SER A 9 4.51 -11.43 5.28
C SER A 9 5.95 -11.42 4.76
N LYS A 10 6.85 -12.15 5.43
CA LYS A 10 8.28 -12.23 5.11
C LYS A 10 8.48 -12.11 3.60
N ALA A 11 9.27 -11.14 3.16
CA ALA A 11 9.59 -10.94 1.76
C ALA A 11 10.30 -12.21 1.25
N THR A 12 9.53 -13.14 0.69
CA THR A 12 10.05 -14.23 -0.12
C THR A 12 10.31 -13.63 -1.48
N GLU A 13 11.60 -13.34 -1.70
CA GLU A 13 12.22 -12.95 -2.97
C GLU A 13 11.73 -11.62 -3.56
N THR A 14 12.68 -10.73 -3.83
CA THR A 14 12.44 -9.55 -4.66
C THR A 14 11.81 -10.00 -5.97
N PRO A 15 10.61 -9.53 -6.36
CA PRO A 15 10.07 -9.87 -7.67
C PRO A 15 11.00 -9.27 -8.73
N THR A 16 11.89 -10.09 -9.26
CA THR A 16 12.68 -9.78 -10.44
C THR A 16 11.70 -9.67 -11.59
N ILE A 17 11.59 -8.48 -12.17
CA ILE A 17 10.82 -8.29 -13.40
C ILE A 17 11.56 -9.02 -14.51
N LEU A 18 11.11 -10.22 -14.84
CA LEU A 18 11.59 -10.96 -16.00
C LEU A 18 11.07 -10.24 -17.25
N VAL A 19 11.99 -9.83 -18.13
CA VAL A 19 11.69 -9.03 -19.35
C VAL A 19 10.68 -9.74 -20.26
N GLU A 20 10.61 -11.06 -20.19
CA GLU A 20 9.68 -11.92 -20.94
C GLU A 20 8.19 -11.75 -20.58
N ASN A 21 7.86 -11.20 -19.40
CA ASN A 21 6.47 -10.94 -18.98
C ASN A 21 6.03 -9.48 -19.18
N VAL A 22 6.87 -8.66 -19.82
CA VAL A 22 6.57 -7.25 -20.08
C VAL A 22 5.91 -7.14 -21.45
N ASP A 23 4.62 -6.82 -21.45
CA ASP A 23 3.84 -6.57 -22.66
C ASP A 23 4.45 -5.38 -23.45
N GLN A 24 5.14 -5.70 -24.55
CA GLN A 24 5.96 -4.75 -25.32
C GLN A 24 5.14 -3.65 -26.02
N GLY A 25 3.81 -3.77 -26.02
CA GLY A 25 2.90 -2.79 -26.59
C GLY A 25 2.77 -1.48 -25.81
N ILE A 26 3.17 -1.43 -24.53
CA ILE A 26 3.00 -0.25 -23.67
C ILE A 26 4.33 0.21 -23.08
N LYS A 27 4.87 1.32 -23.58
CA LYS A 27 6.02 2.00 -22.98
C LYS A 27 5.62 2.62 -21.64
N LYS A 28 6.07 2.02 -20.53
CA LYS A 28 5.95 2.59 -19.17
C LYS A 28 7.34 2.76 -18.57
N SER A 29 7.51 3.77 -17.73
CA SER A 29 8.74 3.95 -16.96
C SER A 29 8.89 2.83 -15.92
N LEU A 30 10.14 2.50 -15.55
CA LEU A 30 10.41 1.55 -14.47
C LEU A 30 9.65 1.90 -13.18
N ARG A 31 9.52 3.19 -12.87
CA ARG A 31 8.79 3.67 -11.69
C ARG A 31 7.30 3.34 -11.76
N GLU A 32 6.67 3.41 -12.93
CA GLU A 32 5.26 3.06 -13.10
C GLU A 32 5.02 1.55 -13.01
N VAL A 33 5.91 0.74 -13.58
CA VAL A 33 5.84 -0.72 -13.48
C VAL A 33 5.94 -1.16 -12.01
N VAL A 34 6.94 -0.65 -11.29
CA VAL A 34 7.11 -0.91 -9.86
C VAL A 34 5.90 -0.43 -9.05
N LYS A 35 5.31 0.71 -9.41
CA LYS A 35 4.10 1.22 -8.74
C LYS A 35 2.89 0.31 -8.93
N LEU A 36 2.71 -0.29 -10.10
CA LEU A 36 1.61 -1.22 -10.40
C LEU A 36 1.79 -2.56 -9.67
N GLN A 37 3.02 -3.05 -9.58
CA GLN A 37 3.33 -4.30 -8.87
C GLN A 37 3.39 -4.13 -7.35
N SER A 38 3.59 -2.90 -6.87
CA SER A 38 3.61 -2.61 -5.44
C SER A 38 2.21 -2.65 -4.84
N ILE A 39 2.01 -3.52 -3.85
CA ILE A 39 0.80 -3.60 -3.02
C ILE A 39 0.43 -2.23 -2.41
N THR A 40 1.42 -1.34 -2.20
CA THR A 40 1.26 -0.03 -1.55
C THR A 40 1.50 1.16 -2.49
N GLY A 41 1.57 0.93 -3.82
CA GLY A 41 1.72 2.01 -4.79
C GLY A 41 3.07 2.73 -4.77
N GLY A 42 4.15 2.02 -4.40
CA GLY A 42 5.53 2.47 -4.56
C GLY A 42 6.13 3.27 -3.39
N GLN A 43 5.35 3.62 -2.37
CA GLN A 43 5.86 4.31 -1.16
C GLN A 43 6.14 3.35 0.00
N GLY A 44 5.94 2.05 -0.18
CA GLY A 44 6.18 1.02 0.84
C GLY A 44 5.18 1.02 2.00
N MET A 45 4.27 1.99 2.06
CA MET A 45 3.28 2.11 3.12
C MET A 45 2.03 2.86 2.63
N LEU A 46 0.86 2.32 2.95
CA LEU A 46 -0.41 2.99 2.69
C LEU A 46 -0.86 3.77 3.93
N LYS A 47 -0.93 5.10 3.82
CA LYS A 47 -1.50 5.99 4.84
C LYS A 47 -2.65 6.77 4.22
N CYS A 48 -3.81 6.82 4.89
CA CYS A 48 -4.89 7.72 4.47
C CYS A 48 -4.65 9.16 4.96
N SER A 49 -5.15 10.12 4.19
CA SER A 49 -5.11 11.56 4.53
C SER A 49 -6.34 12.01 5.34
N CYS A 50 -7.09 11.06 5.90
CA CYS A 50 -8.30 11.35 6.68
C CYS A 50 -7.93 12.07 7.99
N LYS A 51 -8.84 12.89 8.52
CA LYS A 51 -8.70 13.44 9.88
C LYS A 51 -9.30 12.50 10.95
N GLY A 52 -10.20 11.61 10.54
CA GLY A 52 -10.89 10.62 11.38
C GLY A 52 -12.10 10.04 10.64
N GLY A 53 -12.86 9.15 11.30
CA GLY A 53 -14.17 8.70 10.81
C GLY A 53 -14.15 8.00 9.45
N CYS A 54 -13.13 7.19 9.16
CA CYS A 54 -12.84 6.49 7.89
C CYS A 54 -13.93 5.50 7.37
N ALA A 55 -15.21 5.83 7.46
CA ALA A 55 -16.33 4.99 7.04
C ALA A 55 -16.60 5.06 5.53
N THR A 56 -16.22 6.15 4.87
CA THR A 56 -16.55 6.39 3.45
C THR A 56 -15.41 6.00 2.51
N SER A 57 -15.75 5.81 1.23
CA SER A 57 -14.79 5.55 0.13
C SER A 57 -13.78 6.69 -0.11
N ARG A 58 -13.93 7.84 0.58
CA ARG A 58 -12.90 8.90 0.62
C ARG A 58 -11.63 8.47 1.35
N CYS A 59 -11.72 7.45 2.21
CA CYS A 59 -10.54 6.88 2.84
C CYS A 59 -9.78 5.99 1.85
N LYS A 60 -8.55 6.36 1.54
CA LYS A 60 -7.65 5.58 0.67
C LYS A 60 -7.44 4.15 1.17
N CYS A 61 -7.36 3.94 2.49
CA CYS A 61 -7.27 2.61 3.09
C CYS A 61 -8.53 1.80 2.79
N LYS A 62 -9.72 2.36 3.05
CA LYS A 62 -10.99 1.70 2.75
C LYS A 62 -11.15 1.39 1.25
N GLN A 63 -10.78 2.32 0.39
CA GLN A 63 -10.81 2.15 -1.07
C GLN A 63 -9.87 1.02 -1.51
N ALA A 64 -8.68 0.95 -0.92
CA ALA A 64 -7.72 -0.15 -1.13
C ALA A 64 -8.10 -1.43 -0.36
N LYS A 65 -9.28 -1.49 0.28
CA LYS A 65 -9.77 -2.60 1.12
C LYS A 65 -8.80 -2.99 2.25
N ILE A 66 -8.04 -2.02 2.76
CA ILE A 66 -7.08 -2.15 3.86
C ILE A 66 -7.60 -1.41 5.10
N LEU A 67 -7.37 -1.99 6.28
CA LEU A 67 -7.71 -1.38 7.56
C LEU A 67 -6.69 -0.30 7.95
N CYS A 68 -7.17 0.78 8.56
CA CYS A 68 -6.29 1.82 9.08
C CYS A 68 -5.57 1.31 10.33
N ASN A 69 -4.24 1.35 10.31
CA ASN A 69 -3.42 1.09 11.48
C ASN A 69 -3.09 2.41 12.22
N SER A 70 -2.29 2.31 13.30
CA SER A 70 -1.83 3.45 14.11
C SER A 70 -1.08 4.51 13.31
N ARG A 71 -0.52 4.19 12.14
CA ARG A 71 0.16 5.18 11.28
C ARG A 71 -0.79 6.07 10.49
N CYS A 72 -2.06 5.67 10.36
CA CYS A 72 -3.09 6.54 9.83
C CYS A 72 -3.55 7.52 10.90
N HIS A 73 -4.04 6.99 12.02
CA HIS A 73 -4.58 7.76 13.13
C HIS A 73 -4.17 7.10 14.46
N ASN A 74 -3.78 7.92 15.44
CA ASN A 74 -3.53 7.46 16.81
C ASN A 74 -4.82 7.34 17.64
N SER A 75 -5.96 7.80 17.12
CA SER A 75 -7.19 8.00 17.90
C SER A 75 -8.27 6.93 17.64
N ALA A 76 -9.12 6.72 18.65
CA ALA A 76 -10.25 5.77 18.65
C ALA A 76 -11.39 6.13 17.68
N THR A 77 -11.35 7.30 17.03
CA THR A 77 -12.43 7.78 16.15
C THR A 77 -12.36 7.24 14.72
N CYS A 78 -11.39 6.35 14.43
CA CYS A 78 -11.33 5.65 13.16
C CYS A 78 -12.39 4.54 13.08
N ARG A 79 -13.26 4.59 12.07
CA ARG A 79 -14.28 3.56 11.81
C ARG A 79 -13.81 2.43 10.88
N ASN A 80 -12.60 2.51 10.34
CA ASN A 80 -12.00 1.49 9.46
C ASN A 80 -10.72 1.00 10.12
N LYS A 81 -10.85 0.23 11.19
CA LYS A 81 -9.75 -0.28 12.01
C LYS A 81 -9.68 -1.79 11.90
#